data_AF-A0AAW6PXK6-F1
#
_entry.id   AF-A0AAW6PXK6-F1
#
_cell.length_a   1.000
_cell.length_b   1.000
_cell.length_c   1.000
_cell.angle_alpha   90.00
_cell.angle_beta   90.00
_cell.angle_gamma   90.00
#
_symmetry.space_group_name_H-M   'P 1'
#
loop_
_entity.id
_entity.type
_entity.pdbx_description
1 polymer ?
#
loop_
_entity_poly.entity_id
_entity_poly.type
_entity_poly.pdbx_seq_one_letter_code
_entity_poly.pdbx_strand_id
1 'polypeptide(L)'
;VAFSDQQGSEGSHTARFGEIEQRGAALTPKGRQLYDKLLDATRAALGGAPAEANAERYMTLLKDTFAEFPDDLAQMREQGLAYFRYFATEKGLAARDQEGRPTTLQGLIDAGHVHFEALVYEDFLPVSAAGIFQSNLGDDAQAEYGSNANRDAFEAALGLPVQDELALYAQSERRSLQACAQALNLGSM
;
A
#
# COMPACT_ATOMS: atom_id res chain seq x y z
N VAL A 1 22.23 -21.57 19.76
CA VAL A 1 21.54 -21.27 21.02
C VAL A 1 22.21 -22.08 22.11
N ALA A 2 22.76 -21.40 23.12
CA ALA A 2 23.43 -22.03 24.24
C ALA A 2 22.55 -21.91 25.49
N PHE A 3 22.65 -22.88 26.41
CA PHE A 3 21.89 -22.90 27.66
C PHE A 3 22.85 -22.95 28.86
N SER A 4 22.53 -22.19 29.91
CA SER A 4 23.42 -22.02 31.09
C SER A 4 23.52 -23.27 31.95
N ASP A 5 22.55 -24.18 31.87
CA ASP A 5 22.46 -25.45 32.57
C ASP A 5 23.06 -26.64 31.78
N GLN A 6 23.54 -26.39 30.56
CA GLN A 6 24.04 -27.41 29.63
C GLN A 6 25.50 -27.14 29.23
N GLN A 7 26.39 -27.07 30.22
CA GLN A 7 27.82 -26.92 29.96
C GLN A 7 28.44 -28.24 29.47
N GLY A 8 29.01 -28.22 28.27
CA GLY A 8 29.72 -29.36 27.68
C GLY A 8 28.86 -30.27 26.80
N SER A 9 27.56 -29.99 26.65
CA SER A 9 26.69 -30.62 25.65
C SER A 9 26.48 -29.71 24.44
N GLU A 10 26.09 -30.31 23.31
CA GLU A 10 25.75 -29.57 22.09
C GLU A 10 24.51 -28.70 22.32
N GLY A 11 24.56 -27.43 21.92
CA GLY A 11 23.43 -26.50 22.02
C GLY A 11 22.39 -26.73 20.92
N SER A 12 21.46 -25.78 20.73
CA SER A 12 20.48 -25.85 19.62
C SER A 12 20.83 -24.92 18.47
N HIS A 13 20.41 -25.25 17.26
CA HIS A 13 20.52 -24.37 16.10
C HIS A 13 19.25 -23.53 15.92
N THR A 14 19.42 -22.30 15.45
CA THR A 14 18.31 -21.45 14.99
C THR A 14 18.72 -20.81 13.67
N ALA A 15 17.80 -20.80 12.71
CA ALA A 15 18.03 -20.14 11.43
C ALA A 15 17.79 -18.63 11.55
N ARG A 16 18.44 -17.85 10.67
CA ARG A 16 18.17 -16.43 10.46
C ARG A 16 17.86 -16.24 8.99
N PHE A 17 16.74 -15.61 8.68
CA PHE A 17 16.29 -15.34 7.32
C PHE A 17 16.51 -13.86 6.98
N GLY A 18 16.89 -13.60 5.73
CA GLY A 18 16.89 -12.26 5.15
C GLY A 18 15.59 -12.03 4.38
N GLU A 19 15.29 -10.76 4.10
CA GLU A 19 14.12 -10.34 3.34
C GLU A 19 14.51 -9.24 2.36
N ILE A 20 13.81 -9.16 1.23
CA ILE A 20 13.96 -8.11 0.23
C ILE A 20 12.57 -7.62 -0.18
N GLU A 21 12.41 -6.31 -0.35
CA GLU A 21 11.14 -5.68 -0.71
C GLU A 21 11.29 -4.68 -1.87
N GLN A 22 10.20 -4.47 -2.60
CA GLN A 22 10.02 -3.38 -3.54
C GLN A 22 8.75 -2.62 -3.17
N ARG A 23 8.87 -1.31 -2.94
CA ARG A 23 7.75 -0.45 -2.53
C ARG A 23 7.09 0.20 -3.75
N GLY A 24 5.77 0.10 -3.81
CA GLY A 24 4.91 0.66 -4.86
C GLY A 24 4.02 1.79 -4.34
N ALA A 25 2.87 2.00 -5.00
CA ALA A 25 1.90 3.02 -4.64
C ALA A 25 1.09 2.67 -3.36
N ALA A 26 0.87 3.64 -2.49
CA ALA A 26 -0.06 3.54 -1.37
C ALA A 26 -1.51 3.55 -1.89
N LEU A 27 -2.27 2.50 -1.56
CA LEU A 27 -3.65 2.36 -2.03
C LEU A 27 -4.65 3.10 -1.14
N THR A 28 -5.72 3.59 -1.73
CA THR A 28 -6.90 4.06 -0.99
C THR A 28 -7.68 2.86 -0.40
N PRO A 29 -8.68 3.06 0.48
CA PRO A 29 -9.58 1.98 0.88
C PRO A 29 -10.19 1.23 -0.32
N LYS A 30 -10.55 1.95 -1.39
CA LYS A 30 -11.11 1.36 -2.62
C LYS A 30 -10.07 0.53 -3.37
N GLY A 31 -8.85 1.04 -3.53
CA GLY A 31 -7.77 0.29 -4.16
C GLY A 31 -7.40 -0.96 -3.37
N ARG A 32 -7.39 -0.86 -2.03
CA ARG A 32 -7.12 -2.00 -1.15
C ARG A 32 -8.19 -3.07 -1.24
N GLN A 33 -9.47 -2.70 -1.26
CA GLN A 33 -10.57 -3.64 -1.49
C GLN A 33 -10.45 -4.37 -2.83
N LEU A 34 -10.04 -3.68 -3.90
CA LEU A 34 -9.79 -4.31 -5.19
C LEU A 34 -8.60 -5.27 -5.11
N TYR A 35 -7.49 -4.85 -4.50
CA TYR A 35 -6.31 -5.70 -4.29
C TYR A 35 -6.67 -6.98 -3.53
N ASP A 36 -7.36 -6.86 -2.40
CA ASP A 36 -7.74 -8.00 -1.55
C ASP A 36 -8.67 -8.95 -2.31
N LYS A 37 -9.67 -8.43 -3.04
CA LYS A 37 -10.57 -9.23 -3.90
C LYS A 37 -9.80 -10.06 -4.93
N LEU A 38 -8.83 -9.45 -5.63
CA LEU A 38 -8.07 -10.12 -6.69
C LEU A 38 -7.09 -11.16 -6.11
N LEU A 39 -6.49 -10.85 -4.94
CA LEU A 39 -5.63 -11.80 -4.23
C LEU A 39 -6.43 -13.02 -3.73
N ASP A 40 -7.62 -12.81 -3.19
CA ASP A 40 -8.50 -13.88 -2.73
C ASP A 40 -8.99 -14.75 -3.89
N ALA A 41 -9.35 -14.14 -5.03
CA ALA A 41 -9.69 -14.89 -6.24
C ALA A 41 -8.51 -15.73 -6.76
N THR A 42 -7.29 -15.21 -6.71
CA THR A 42 -6.07 -15.95 -7.07
C THR A 42 -5.90 -17.19 -6.19
N ARG A 43 -6.04 -17.04 -4.88
CA ARG A 43 -5.93 -18.14 -3.90
C ARG A 43 -7.02 -19.20 -4.11
N ALA A 44 -8.26 -18.76 -4.32
CA ALA A 44 -9.37 -19.66 -4.63
C ALA A 44 -9.11 -20.48 -5.91
N ALA A 45 -8.55 -19.86 -6.95
CA ALA A 45 -8.21 -20.52 -8.21
C ALA A 45 -7.01 -21.49 -8.09
N LEU A 46 -6.10 -21.25 -7.15
CA LEU A 46 -4.99 -22.17 -6.87
C LEU A 46 -5.52 -23.49 -6.27
N GLY A 47 -6.52 -23.41 -5.39
CA GLY A 47 -7.15 -24.56 -4.72
C GLY A 47 -6.35 -25.11 -3.53
N GLY A 48 -5.58 -24.24 -2.87
CA GLY A 48 -4.76 -24.56 -1.70
C GLY A 48 -3.79 -23.43 -1.37
N ALA A 49 -2.98 -23.60 -0.34
CA ALA A 49 -1.99 -22.59 0.05
C ALA A 49 -0.88 -22.40 -1.02
N PRO A 50 -0.47 -21.14 -1.30
CA PRO A 50 0.74 -20.87 -2.06
C PRO A 50 1.96 -21.51 -1.38
N ALA A 51 2.74 -22.26 -2.15
CA ALA A 51 3.91 -22.99 -1.67
C ALA A 51 4.96 -23.11 -2.79
N GLU A 52 6.22 -23.38 -2.42
CA GLU A 52 7.31 -23.53 -3.40
C GLU A 52 6.99 -24.55 -4.51
N ALA A 53 6.31 -25.66 -4.16
CA ALA A 53 5.94 -26.69 -5.12
C ALA A 53 4.90 -26.24 -6.18
N ASN A 54 4.15 -25.16 -5.93
CA ASN A 54 3.13 -24.64 -6.83
C ASN A 54 3.40 -23.18 -7.25
N ALA A 55 4.62 -22.67 -7.02
CA ALA A 55 4.99 -21.27 -7.21
C ALA A 55 4.74 -20.77 -8.65
N GLU A 56 5.15 -21.53 -9.68
CA GLU A 56 4.93 -21.14 -11.08
C GLU A 56 3.44 -20.96 -11.39
N ARG A 57 2.61 -21.94 -10.99
CA ARG A 57 1.16 -21.88 -11.18
C ARG A 57 0.53 -20.71 -10.41
N TYR A 58 0.96 -20.49 -9.16
CA TYR A 58 0.48 -19.37 -8.35
C TYR A 58 0.81 -18.04 -9.03
N MET A 59 2.04 -17.85 -9.50
CA MET A 59 2.46 -16.61 -10.16
C MET A 59 1.73 -16.36 -11.48
N THR A 60 1.44 -17.40 -12.27
CA THR A 60 0.59 -17.28 -13.47
C THR A 60 -0.82 -16.83 -13.10
N LEU A 61 -1.47 -17.50 -12.14
CA LEU A 61 -2.82 -17.13 -11.69
C LEU A 61 -2.87 -15.71 -11.12
N LEU A 62 -1.85 -15.33 -10.34
CA LEU A 62 -1.75 -14.00 -9.76
C LEU A 62 -1.69 -12.95 -10.86
N LYS A 63 -0.82 -13.13 -11.86
CA LYS A 63 -0.70 -12.22 -13.00
C LYS A 63 -2.00 -12.09 -13.78
N ASP A 64 -2.64 -13.22 -14.10
CA ASP A 64 -3.85 -13.24 -14.92
C ASP A 64 -5.03 -12.58 -14.19
N THR A 65 -5.17 -12.84 -12.88
CA THR A 65 -6.23 -12.26 -12.05
C THR A 65 -6.00 -10.77 -11.83
N PHE A 66 -4.76 -10.35 -11.58
CA PHE A 66 -4.42 -8.94 -11.36
C PHE A 66 -4.46 -8.09 -12.63
N ALA A 67 -4.70 -8.65 -13.81
CA ALA A 67 -4.96 -7.88 -15.03
C ALA A 67 -6.23 -6.99 -14.90
N GLU A 68 -7.12 -7.27 -13.95
CA GLU A 68 -8.26 -6.41 -13.60
C GLU A 68 -7.84 -5.14 -12.83
N PHE A 69 -6.65 -5.11 -12.22
CA PHE A 69 -6.12 -3.93 -11.54
C PHE A 69 -5.50 -2.98 -12.58
N PRO A 70 -5.92 -1.70 -12.68
CA PRO A 70 -5.37 -0.78 -13.67
C PRO A 70 -3.86 -0.57 -13.49
N ASP A 71 -3.08 -0.89 -14.52
CA ASP A 71 -1.62 -0.67 -14.59
C ASP A 71 -1.30 0.64 -15.36
N ASP A 72 -2.04 1.70 -15.03
CA ASP A 72 -1.87 3.03 -15.60
C ASP A 72 -2.15 4.08 -14.51
N LEU A 73 -1.20 5.00 -14.30
CA LEU A 73 -1.29 5.97 -13.21
C LEU A 73 -2.48 6.92 -13.36
N ALA A 74 -2.85 7.28 -14.60
CA ALA A 74 -3.99 8.17 -14.83
C ALA A 74 -5.30 7.48 -14.45
N GLN A 75 -5.49 6.22 -14.86
CA GLN A 75 -6.63 5.40 -14.47
C GLN A 75 -6.68 5.15 -12.96
N MET A 76 -5.54 4.82 -12.33
CA MET A 76 -5.47 4.63 -10.88
C MET A 76 -5.89 5.89 -10.11
N ARG A 77 -5.49 7.08 -10.59
CA ARG A 77 -5.87 8.37 -10.00
C ARG A 77 -7.35 8.68 -10.23
N GLU A 78 -7.83 8.57 -11.46
CA GLU A 78 -9.22 8.89 -11.83
C GLU A 78 -10.22 7.98 -11.10
N GLN A 79 -9.88 6.70 -10.97
CA GLN A 79 -10.70 5.74 -10.24
C GLN A 79 -10.52 5.80 -8.71
N GLY A 80 -9.60 6.63 -8.22
CA GLY A 80 -9.31 6.78 -6.78
C GLY A 80 -8.80 5.50 -6.13
N LEU A 81 -7.91 4.77 -6.80
CA LEU A 81 -7.35 3.50 -6.33
C LEU A 81 -6.05 3.69 -5.54
N ALA A 82 -5.31 4.75 -5.79
CA ALA A 82 -4.07 5.07 -5.08
C ALA A 82 -4.04 6.54 -4.65
N TYR A 83 -3.20 6.85 -3.68
CA TYR A 83 -2.86 8.21 -3.29
C TYR A 83 -1.76 8.77 -4.19
N PHE A 84 -1.82 10.08 -4.44
CA PHE A 84 -0.86 10.76 -5.32
C PHE A 84 -0.25 12.00 -4.65
N ARG A 85 0.90 12.41 -5.17
CA ARG A 85 1.48 13.73 -4.91
C ARG A 85 1.43 14.57 -6.17
N TYR A 86 1.07 15.83 -6.02
CA TYR A 86 0.92 16.79 -7.11
C TYR A 86 1.98 17.89 -7.01
N PHE A 87 2.52 18.26 -8.17
CA PHE A 87 3.64 19.19 -8.29
C PHE A 87 3.36 20.22 -9.37
N ALA A 88 3.63 21.49 -9.08
CA ALA A 88 3.62 22.53 -10.10
C ALA A 88 4.81 22.31 -11.04
N THR A 89 4.57 22.25 -12.35
CA THR A 89 5.65 22.13 -13.33
C THR A 89 6.26 23.50 -13.63
N GLU A 90 7.46 23.53 -14.21
CA GLU A 90 8.07 24.77 -14.70
C GLU A 90 7.14 25.51 -15.68
N LYS A 91 6.44 24.76 -16.55
CA LYS A 91 5.43 25.29 -17.47
C LYS A 91 4.26 25.94 -16.72
N GLY A 92 3.74 25.27 -15.70
CA GLY A 92 2.66 25.80 -14.87
C GLY A 92 3.08 27.06 -14.11
N LEU A 93 4.31 27.08 -13.58
CA LEU A 93 4.87 28.25 -12.89
C LEU A 93 5.06 29.44 -13.84
N ALA A 94 5.57 29.21 -15.05
CA ALA A 94 5.71 30.26 -16.06
C ALA A 94 4.36 30.84 -16.51
N ALA A 95 3.29 30.04 -16.46
CA ALA A 95 1.93 30.47 -16.78
C ALA A 95 1.15 31.02 -15.56
N ARG A 96 1.73 31.08 -14.35
CA ARG A 96 0.96 31.31 -13.11
C ARG A 96 0.16 32.60 -13.03
N ASP A 97 0.51 33.62 -13.81
CA ASP A 97 -0.18 34.92 -13.86
C ASP A 97 -1.01 35.09 -15.15
N GLN A 98 -1.12 34.05 -15.99
CA GLN A 98 -1.92 34.09 -17.21
C GLN A 98 -3.42 33.95 -16.90
N GLU A 99 -4.23 34.78 -17.56
CA GLU A 99 -5.68 34.64 -17.61
C GLU A 99 -6.09 33.47 -18.52
N GLY A 100 -7.28 32.91 -18.30
CA GLY A 100 -7.83 31.84 -19.14
C GLY A 100 -7.17 30.46 -18.96
N ARG A 101 -6.40 30.24 -17.90
CA ARG A 101 -5.87 28.92 -17.56
C ARG A 101 -6.99 27.92 -17.23
N PRO A 102 -6.74 26.60 -17.37
CA PRO A 102 -7.67 25.59 -16.91
C PRO A 102 -8.02 25.78 -15.43
N THR A 103 -9.31 25.66 -15.10
CA THR A 103 -9.84 25.87 -13.75
C THR A 103 -10.05 24.57 -12.97
N THR A 104 -9.75 23.42 -13.58
CA THR A 104 -9.88 22.11 -12.95
C THR A 104 -8.52 21.45 -12.82
N LEU A 105 -8.34 20.60 -11.80
CA LEU A 105 -7.11 19.81 -11.63
C LEU A 105 -6.79 18.99 -12.89
N GLN A 106 -7.80 18.34 -13.47
CA GLN A 106 -7.62 17.57 -14.71
C GLN A 106 -7.11 18.44 -15.85
N GLY A 107 -7.74 19.59 -16.11
CA GLY A 107 -7.31 20.47 -17.19
C GLY A 107 -5.90 21.03 -16.98
N LEU A 108 -5.49 21.25 -15.72
CA LEU A 108 -4.13 21.67 -15.40
C LEU A 108 -3.10 20.54 -15.64
N ILE A 109 -3.48 19.29 -15.40
CA ILE A 109 -2.66 18.11 -15.74
C ILE A 109 -2.56 17.99 -17.26
N ASP A 110 -3.68 18.05 -17.98
CA ASP A 110 -3.72 17.93 -19.44
C ASP A 110 -2.93 19.05 -20.14
N ALA A 111 -2.95 20.26 -19.58
CA ALA A 111 -2.14 21.39 -20.05
C ALA A 111 -0.65 21.27 -19.66
N GLY A 112 -0.28 20.28 -18.85
CA GLY A 112 1.09 20.09 -18.35
C GLY A 112 1.51 21.14 -17.32
N HIS A 113 0.57 21.80 -16.64
CA HIS A 113 0.84 22.75 -15.56
C HIS A 113 1.03 22.05 -14.20
N VAL A 114 0.43 20.87 -14.05
CA VAL A 114 0.55 20.03 -12.87
C VAL A 114 1.07 18.66 -13.31
N HIS A 115 2.10 18.18 -12.61
CA HIS A 115 2.57 16.80 -12.69
C HIS A 115 2.07 16.03 -11.47
N PHE A 116 1.90 14.72 -11.60
CA PHE A 116 1.55 13.86 -10.47
C PHE A 116 2.33 12.56 -10.49
N GLU A 117 2.62 12.04 -9.31
CA GLU A 117 3.28 10.75 -9.09
C GLU A 117 2.55 9.99 -7.98
N ALA A 118 2.59 8.66 -8.04
CA ALA A 118 2.05 7.84 -6.96
C ALA A 118 2.80 8.13 -5.64
N LEU A 119 2.05 8.23 -4.55
CA LEU A 119 2.63 8.31 -3.22
C LEU A 119 3.11 6.92 -2.81
N VAL A 120 4.39 6.79 -2.42
CA VAL A 120 4.99 5.51 -2.04
C VAL A 120 4.35 4.93 -0.77
N TYR A 121 4.20 3.60 -0.73
CA TYR A 121 3.69 2.85 0.41
C TYR A 121 4.78 2.64 1.46
N GLU A 122 4.53 3.10 2.69
CA GLU A 122 5.46 3.09 3.83
C GLU A 122 5.09 2.03 4.88
N ASP A 123 3.99 1.30 4.72
CA ASP A 123 3.58 0.25 5.64
C ASP A 123 4.00 -1.14 5.12
N PHE A 124 3.31 -2.18 5.60
CA PHE A 124 3.61 -3.58 5.33
C PHE A 124 2.39 -4.30 4.78
N LEU A 125 2.60 -5.32 3.94
CA LEU A 125 1.56 -6.31 3.70
C LEU A 125 1.38 -7.16 4.97
N PRO A 126 0.19 -7.71 5.23
CA PRO A 126 -0.05 -8.61 6.38
C PRO A 126 0.61 -10.00 6.21
N VAL A 127 1.72 -10.10 5.47
CA VAL A 127 2.43 -11.34 5.14
C VAL A 127 3.79 -11.36 5.82
N SER A 128 4.17 -12.50 6.40
CA SER A 128 5.47 -12.67 7.08
C SER A 128 6.47 -13.43 6.23
N ALA A 129 7.69 -12.89 6.09
CA ALA A 129 8.81 -13.56 5.43
C ALA A 129 9.32 -14.82 6.15
N ALA A 130 9.05 -14.97 7.45
CA ALA A 130 9.43 -16.16 8.19
C ALA A 130 8.46 -17.33 8.00
N GLY A 131 7.37 -17.15 7.24
CA GLY A 131 6.32 -18.16 7.08
C GLY A 131 5.56 -18.49 8.38
N ILE A 132 5.80 -17.74 9.46
CA ILE A 132 5.16 -17.94 10.78
C ILE A 132 3.68 -17.51 10.74
N PHE A 133 3.38 -16.53 9.89
CA PHE A 133 2.03 -16.05 9.65
C PHE A 133 1.71 -16.38 8.21
N GLN A 134 1.21 -17.60 7.96
CA GLN A 134 0.70 -17.96 6.64
C GLN A 134 -0.18 -16.82 6.13
N SER A 135 0.25 -16.34 4.98
CA SER A 135 -0.07 -15.07 4.36
C SER A 135 -1.58 -14.88 4.20
N ASN A 136 -2.10 -13.90 4.95
CA ASN A 136 -3.50 -13.54 5.19
C ASN A 136 -4.31 -14.65 5.89
N LEU A 137 -4.40 -14.60 7.22
CA LEU A 137 -5.58 -15.09 7.95
C LEU A 137 -6.01 -16.55 7.64
N GLY A 138 -5.09 -17.51 7.81
CA GLY A 138 -5.35 -18.88 8.28
C GLY A 138 -6.21 -19.83 7.42
N ASP A 139 -5.63 -20.99 7.09
CA ASP A 139 -6.26 -22.09 6.34
C ASP A 139 -7.27 -22.94 7.16
N ASP A 140 -7.52 -22.64 8.44
CA ASP A 140 -8.41 -23.48 9.29
C ASP A 140 -8.96 -22.78 10.56
N ALA A 141 -9.15 -21.46 10.52
CA ALA A 141 -9.77 -20.74 11.64
C ALA A 141 -10.90 -19.83 11.17
N GLN A 142 -12.12 -20.38 11.11
CA GLN A 142 -13.31 -19.66 11.56
C GLN A 142 -13.19 -19.37 13.08
N ALA A 143 -12.13 -18.71 13.52
CA ALA A 143 -12.19 -17.96 14.74
C ALA A 143 -12.82 -16.62 14.33
N GLU A 144 -14.05 -16.39 14.76
CA GLU A 144 -14.63 -15.06 14.77
C GLU A 144 -13.55 -14.09 15.25
N TYR A 145 -13.03 -13.25 14.35
CA TYR A 145 -12.19 -12.14 14.73
C TYR A 145 -13.10 -11.21 15.50
N GLY A 146 -13.11 -11.39 16.83
CA GLY A 146 -13.76 -10.52 17.77
C GLY A 146 -13.24 -9.11 17.56
N SER A 147 -14.00 -8.36 16.76
CA SER A 147 -14.16 -6.92 16.71
C SER A 147 -13.37 -6.20 17.82
N ASN A 148 -12.31 -5.49 17.41
CA ASN A 148 -11.56 -4.47 18.17
C ASN A 148 -10.82 -4.91 19.45
N ALA A 149 -11.16 -6.03 20.10
CA ALA A 149 -10.62 -6.41 21.41
C ALA A 149 -9.08 -6.59 21.42
N ASN A 150 -8.52 -7.11 20.32
CA ASN A 150 -7.07 -7.30 20.21
C ASN A 150 -6.31 -5.99 19.93
N ARG A 151 -6.96 -5.00 19.28
CA ARG A 151 -6.37 -3.68 19.05
C ARG A 151 -6.33 -2.88 20.34
N ASP A 152 -7.41 -2.86 21.10
CA ASP A 152 -7.49 -2.14 22.37
C ASP A 152 -6.43 -2.65 23.36
N ALA A 153 -6.26 -3.98 23.45
CA ALA A 153 -5.22 -4.58 24.28
C ALA A 153 -3.80 -4.20 23.80
N PHE A 154 -3.57 -4.16 22.48
CA PHE A 154 -2.29 -3.75 21.91
C PHE A 154 -1.98 -2.27 22.20
N GLU A 155 -2.93 -1.37 21.95
CA GLU A 155 -2.76 0.07 22.20
C GLU A 155 -2.58 0.37 23.71
N ALA A 156 -3.28 -0.37 24.58
CA ALA A 156 -3.07 -0.29 26.03
C ALA A 156 -1.66 -0.71 26.45
N ALA A 157 -1.11 -1.78 25.85
CA ALA A 157 0.26 -2.22 26.11
C ALA A 157 1.31 -1.26 25.52
N LEU A 158 1.02 -0.66 24.35
CA LEU A 158 1.88 0.33 23.70
C LEU A 158 1.87 1.69 24.43
N GLY A 159 0.77 2.02 25.11
CA GLY A 159 0.58 3.27 25.86
C GLY A 159 0.05 4.44 25.02
N LEU A 160 -0.30 4.21 23.75
CA LEU A 160 -0.86 5.20 22.83
C LEU A 160 -1.60 4.51 21.68
N PRO A 161 -2.58 5.18 21.04
CA PRO A 161 -3.29 4.63 19.89
C PRO A 161 -2.38 4.55 18.65
N VAL A 162 -2.54 3.51 17.84
CA VAL A 162 -1.82 3.46 16.56
C VAL A 162 -2.45 4.44 15.55
N GLN A 163 -1.61 5.08 14.75
CA GLN A 163 -2.08 6.01 13.72
C GLN A 163 -2.74 5.26 12.57
N ASP A 164 -3.71 5.91 11.93
CA ASP A 164 -4.33 5.45 10.69
C ASP A 164 -3.47 5.90 9.49
N GLU A 165 -2.82 4.95 8.85
CA GLU A 165 -1.95 5.17 7.70
C GLU A 165 -2.71 5.77 6.51
N LEU A 166 -3.96 5.35 6.28
CA LEU A 166 -4.78 5.84 5.18
C LEU A 166 -5.11 7.32 5.38
N ALA A 167 -5.36 7.73 6.62
CA ALA A 167 -5.52 9.14 6.96
C ALA A 167 -4.23 9.94 6.71
N LEU A 168 -3.06 9.38 7.02
CA LEU A 168 -1.76 10.04 6.77
C LEU A 168 -1.46 10.20 5.28
N TYR A 169 -1.74 9.17 4.47
CA TYR A 169 -1.60 9.25 3.01
C TYR A 169 -2.54 10.31 2.41
N ALA A 170 -3.81 10.31 2.81
CA ALA A 170 -4.79 11.31 2.37
C ALA A 170 -4.38 12.74 2.76
N GLN A 171 -3.77 12.91 3.94
CA GLN A 171 -3.22 14.21 4.35
C GLN A 171 -2.00 14.61 3.50
N SER A 172 -1.13 13.67 3.15
CA SER A 172 0.03 13.91 2.29
C SER A 172 -0.38 14.38 0.90
N GLU A 173 -1.34 13.68 0.29
CA GLU A 173 -1.94 14.06 -0.99
C GLU A 173 -2.52 15.49 -0.93
N ARG A 174 -3.34 15.77 0.08
CA ARG A 174 -3.95 17.09 0.28
C ARG A 174 -2.93 18.21 0.45
N ARG A 175 -1.87 18.00 1.23
CA ARG A 175 -0.79 18.98 1.40
C ARG A 175 -0.10 19.27 0.06
N SER A 176 0.12 18.25 -0.76
CA SER A 176 0.73 18.44 -2.08
C SER A 176 -0.15 19.26 -3.03
N LEU A 177 -1.47 19.01 -3.03
CA LEU A 177 -2.43 19.80 -3.79
C LEU A 177 -2.46 21.26 -3.34
N GLN A 178 -2.46 21.51 -2.02
CA GLN A 178 -2.45 22.86 -1.46
C GLN A 178 -1.17 23.62 -1.84
N ALA A 179 -0.01 22.96 -1.72
CA ALA A 179 1.26 23.55 -2.13
C ALA A 179 1.29 23.86 -3.64
N CYS A 180 0.75 22.95 -4.47
CA CYS A 180 0.64 23.12 -5.91
C CYS A 180 -0.27 24.30 -6.28
N ALA A 181 -1.44 24.41 -5.64
CA ALA A 181 -2.37 25.51 -5.85
C ALA A 181 -1.74 26.88 -5.49
N GLN A 182 -1.04 26.95 -4.35
CA GLN A 182 -0.30 28.15 -3.94
C GLN A 182 0.81 28.52 -4.95
N ALA A 183 1.60 27.53 -5.38
CA ALA A 183 2.68 27.74 -6.34
C ALA A 183 2.15 28.27 -7.69
N LEU A 184 1.03 27.72 -8.16
CA LEU A 184 0.38 28.11 -9.40
C LEU A 184 -0.50 29.36 -9.29
N ASN A 185 -0.53 30.05 -8.14
CA ASN A 185 -1.38 31.23 -7.93
C ASN A 185 -2.84 30.95 -8.31
N LEU A 186 -3.34 29.77 -7.96
CA LEU A 186 -4.75 29.44 -8.07
C LEU A 186 -5.42 30.02 -6.82
N GLY A 187 -6.49 30.79 -7.01
CA GLY A 187 -7.33 31.23 -5.90
C GLY A 187 -7.76 30.01 -5.07
N SER A 188 -8.07 30.22 -3.79
CA SER A 188 -8.64 29.16 -2.95
C SER A 188 -9.84 28.54 -3.67
N MET A 189 -9.67 27.33 -4.21
CA MET A 189 -10.76 26.49 -4.69
C MET A 189 -11.60 26.04 -3.50
#